data_AF-A0A2S6ZUR2-F1
#
_entry.id   AF-A0A2S6ZUR2-F1
#
_cell.length_a   1.000
_cell.length_b   1.000
_cell.length_c   1.000
_cell.angle_alpha   90.00
_cell.angle_beta   90.00
_cell.angle_gamma   90.00
#
_symmetry.space_group_name_H-M   'P 1'
#
loop_
_entity.id
_entity.type
_entity.pdbx_description
1 polymer ?
#
loop_
_entity_poly.entity_id
_entity_poly.type
_entity_poly.pdbx_seq_one_letter_code
_entity_poly.pdbx_strand_id
1 'polypeptide(L)'
;MVNAVAVRVLCYLEARLAQRGAAVQLWAHLSEDTMDTGIYAHSTNPNGTSFPTAFPNLDWQLALPAEVAAILPATHRAGTASCDGSTWYVVQRQPAMVGPEARQ
;
A
#
# COMPACT_ATOMS: atom_id res chain seq x y z
N MET A 1 -9.90 12.51 -8.05
CA MET A 1 -10.44 11.43 -8.91
C MET A 1 -9.40 10.35 -9.20
N VAL A 2 -8.20 10.69 -9.66
CA VAL A 2 -7.12 9.72 -9.98
C VAL A 2 -6.77 8.82 -8.80
N ASN A 3 -6.54 9.37 -7.60
CA ASN A 3 -6.18 8.59 -6.41
C ASN A 3 -7.26 7.55 -6.04
N ALA A 4 -8.54 7.91 -6.17
CA ALA A 4 -9.65 6.98 -5.94
C ALA A 4 -9.66 5.83 -6.96
N VAL A 5 -9.34 6.12 -8.23
CA VAL A 5 -9.20 5.10 -9.27
C VAL A 5 -8.00 4.20 -8.98
N ALA A 6 -6.86 4.76 -8.59
CA ALA A 6 -5.67 4.00 -8.23
C ALA A 6 -5.96 3.01 -7.09
N VAL A 7 -6.65 3.44 -6.03
CA VAL A 7 -7.03 2.55 -4.92
C VAL A 7 -8.01 1.45 -5.36
N ARG A 8 -8.96 1.74 -6.26
CA ARG A 8 -9.85 0.72 -6.83
C ARG A 8 -9.10 -0.30 -7.67
N VAL A 9 -8.15 0.16 -8.50
CA VAL A 9 -7.31 -0.72 -9.32
C VAL A 9 -6.40 -1.57 -8.44
N LEU A 10 -5.83 -1.00 -7.37
CA LEU A 10 -5.07 -1.75 -6.36
C LEU A 10 -5.90 -2.91 -5.81
N CYS A 11 -7.13 -2.64 -5.34
CA CYS A 11 -8.03 -3.67 -4.81
C CYS A 11 -8.35 -4.76 -5.85
N TYR A 12 -8.59 -4.37 -7.11
CA TYR A 12 -8.84 -5.30 -8.20
C TYR A 12 -7.63 -6.22 -8.46
N LEU A 13 -6.42 -5.66 -8.50
CA LEU A 13 -5.19 -6.42 -8.70
C LEU A 13 -4.91 -7.38 -7.54
N GLU A 14 -5.12 -6.95 -6.30
CA GLU A 14 -4.98 -7.81 -5.12
C GLU A 14 -5.92 -9.01 -5.19
N ALA A 15 -7.20 -8.80 -5.52
CA ALA A 15 -8.16 -9.87 -5.68
C ALA A 15 -7.75 -10.84 -6.80
N ARG A 16 -7.27 -10.31 -7.94
CA ARG A 16 -6.88 -11.12 -9.09
C ARG A 16 -5.61 -11.94 -8.84
N LEU A 17 -4.63 -11.38 -8.12
CA LEU A 17 -3.39 -12.09 -7.79
C LEU A 17 -3.60 -13.14 -6.70
N ALA A 18 -4.45 -12.87 -5.72
CA ALA A 18 -4.84 -13.86 -4.70
C ALA A 18 -5.45 -15.11 -5.35
N GLN A 19 -6.34 -14.95 -6.34
CA GLN A 19 -6.90 -16.06 -7.12
C GLN A 19 -5.87 -16.87 -7.90
N ARG A 20 -4.72 -16.28 -8.23
CA ARG A 20 -3.63 -16.93 -8.96
C ARG A 20 -2.59 -17.58 -8.04
N GLY A 21 -2.72 -17.42 -6.72
CA GLY A 21 -1.72 -17.89 -5.75
C GLY A 21 -0.36 -17.21 -5.89
N ALA A 22 -0.30 -16.00 -6.48
CA ALA A 22 0.95 -15.29 -6.70
C ALA A 22 1.44 -14.62 -5.41
N ALA A 23 2.69 -14.89 -5.01
CA ALA A 23 3.34 -14.21 -3.89
C ALA A 23 3.87 -12.84 -4.34
N VAL A 24 2.97 -11.84 -4.33
CA VAL A 24 3.26 -10.45 -4.74
C VAL A 24 2.69 -9.51 -3.69
N GLN A 25 3.49 -8.52 -3.27
CA GLN A 25 3.02 -7.38 -2.50
C GLN A 25 2.60 -6.28 -3.48
N LEU A 26 1.42 -5.70 -3.24
CA LEU A 26 0.92 -4.55 -3.99
C LEU A 26 0.76 -3.35 -3.06
N TRP A 27 1.02 -2.16 -3.59
CA TRP A 27 0.68 -0.90 -2.92
C TRP A 27 0.47 0.20 -3.96
N ALA A 28 -0.20 1.28 -3.55
CA ALA A 28 -0.31 2.50 -4.33
C ALA A 28 0.49 3.62 -3.66
N HIS A 29 1.19 4.44 -4.45
CA HIS A 29 1.62 5.78 -4.05
C HIS A 29 0.58 6.77 -4.53
N LEU A 30 0.04 7.55 -3.60
CA LEU A 30 -0.88 8.65 -3.88
C LEU A 30 -0.15 9.96 -3.64
N SER A 31 -0.19 10.84 -4.63
CA SER A 31 0.38 12.18 -4.55
C SER A 31 -0.70 13.23 -4.77
N GLU A 32 -0.47 14.44 -4.29
CA GLU A 32 -1.26 15.61 -4.65
C GLU A 32 -1.06 15.96 -6.13
N ASP A 33 0.18 15.86 -6.62
CA ASP A 33 0.44 15.81 -8.05
C ASP A 33 0.07 14.42 -8.56
N THR A 34 -1.14 14.31 -9.09
CA THR A 34 -1.67 13.03 -9.55
C THR A 34 -0.89 12.39 -10.69
N MET A 35 0.02 13.12 -11.36
CA MET A 35 0.95 12.56 -12.34
C MET A 35 1.95 11.57 -11.71
N ASP A 36 2.24 11.73 -10.41
CA ASP A 36 3.13 10.86 -9.64
C ASP A 36 2.39 9.73 -8.90
N THR A 37 1.07 9.60 -9.13
CA THR A 37 0.29 8.51 -8.55
C THR A 37 0.53 7.21 -9.31
N GLY A 38 0.90 6.16 -8.58
CA GLY A 38 1.32 4.88 -9.17
C GLY A 38 0.89 3.68 -8.35
N ILE A 39 0.77 2.53 -9.01
CA ILE A 39 0.57 1.23 -8.36
C ILE A 39 1.79 0.40 -8.63
N TYR A 40 2.32 -0.20 -7.57
CA TYR A 40 3.55 -0.97 -7.60
C TYR A 40 3.26 -2.42 -7.22
N ALA A 41 4.00 -3.31 -7.86
CA ALA A 41 4.01 -4.73 -7.57
C ALA A 41 5.44 -5.14 -7.27
N HIS A 42 5.64 -5.80 -6.13
CA HIS A 42 6.92 -6.37 -5.73
C HIS A 42 6.75 -7.86 -5.52
N SER A 43 7.68 -8.64 -6.05
CA SER A 43 7.81 -10.06 -5.78
C SER A 43 9.19 -10.32 -5.20
N THR A 44 9.40 -11.51 -4.65
CA THR A 44 10.76 -11.97 -4.33
C THR A 44 11.63 -11.82 -5.57
N ASN A 45 12.73 -11.07 -5.45
CA ASN A 45 13.73 -10.97 -6.50
C ASN A 45 15.02 -11.67 -6.05
N PRO A 46 15.82 -12.22 -6.97
CA PRO A 46 17.09 -12.86 -6.65
C PRO A 46 18.21 -11.85 -6.32
N ASN A 47 17.95 -10.55 -6.48
CA ASN A 47 18.91 -9.46 -6.28
C ASN A 47 18.95 -8.95 -4.83
N GLY A 48 18.33 -9.67 -3.88
CA GLY A 48 18.50 -9.45 -2.44
C GLY A 48 17.69 -8.31 -1.84
N THR A 49 16.79 -7.66 -2.59
CA THR A 49 15.86 -6.70 -1.97
C THR A 49 14.88 -7.43 -1.08
N SER A 50 14.69 -6.95 0.16
CA SER A 50 13.76 -7.57 1.10
C SER A 50 12.35 -7.68 0.51
N PHE A 51 11.70 -8.81 0.76
CA PHE A 51 10.32 -9.07 0.38
C PHE A 51 9.58 -9.60 1.61
N PRO A 52 8.47 -8.97 2.03
CA PRO A 52 7.87 -7.75 1.48
C PRO A 52 8.68 -6.46 1.79
N THR A 53 8.40 -5.38 1.06
CA THR A 53 8.88 -4.02 1.33
C THR A 53 8.39 -3.56 2.70
N ALA A 54 9.31 -3.14 3.57
CA ALA A 54 9.03 -2.79 4.97
C ALA A 54 8.58 -1.34 5.19
N PHE A 55 8.83 -0.44 4.24
CA PHE A 55 8.52 1.00 4.33
C PHE A 55 8.91 1.66 5.68
N PRO A 56 10.20 1.63 6.08
CA PRO A 56 10.63 2.02 7.43
C PRO A 56 10.42 3.50 7.76
N ASN A 57 10.31 4.35 6.74
CA ASN A 57 10.21 5.81 6.90
C ASN A 57 8.77 6.31 6.85
N LEU A 58 7.76 5.43 6.81
CA LEU A 58 6.36 5.83 6.80
C LEU A 58 5.79 5.91 8.20
N ASP A 59 5.09 7.00 8.46
CA ASP A 59 4.20 7.09 9.62
C ASP A 59 2.84 6.50 9.27
N TRP A 60 2.50 5.37 9.90
CA TRP A 60 1.22 4.67 9.73
C TRP A 60 0.14 5.13 10.72
N GLN A 61 0.48 5.97 11.70
CA GLN A 61 -0.42 6.43 12.76
C GLN A 61 -0.95 7.85 12.51
N LEU A 62 -0.37 8.58 11.56
CA LEU A 62 -0.79 9.91 11.21
C LEU A 62 -2.26 9.93 10.72
N ALA A 63 -3.01 10.93 11.17
CA ALA A 63 -4.34 11.20 10.65
C ALA A 63 -4.26 11.51 9.15
N LEU A 64 -5.00 10.77 8.34
CA LEU A 64 -5.04 10.96 6.90
C LEU A 64 -5.90 12.17 6.54
N PRO A 65 -5.57 12.91 5.47
CA PRO A 65 -6.49 13.87 4.88
C PRO A 65 -7.83 13.23 4.55
N ALA A 66 -8.91 13.99 4.64
CA ALA A 66 -10.28 13.48 4.50
C ALA A 66 -10.49 12.78 3.15
N GLU A 67 -9.89 13.29 2.08
CA GLU A 67 -9.97 12.74 0.73
C GLU A 67 -9.25 11.40 0.58
N VAL A 68 -8.15 11.19 1.31
CA VAL A 68 -7.42 9.90 1.32
C VAL A 68 -8.18 8.91 2.20
N ALA A 69 -8.66 9.34 3.36
CA ALA A 69 -9.46 8.52 4.25
C ALA A 69 -10.75 8.03 3.58
N ALA A 70 -11.44 8.89 2.83
CA ALA A 70 -12.70 8.58 2.16
C ALA A 70 -12.58 7.52 1.04
N ILE A 71 -11.40 7.31 0.49
CA ILE A 71 -11.15 6.32 -0.58
C ILE A 71 -10.51 5.03 -0.07
N LEU A 72 -10.10 4.98 1.20
CA LEU A 72 -9.39 3.86 1.79
C LEU A 72 -10.37 2.74 2.20
N PRO A 73 -10.23 1.51 1.67
CA PRO A 73 -10.99 0.38 2.16
C PRO A 73 -10.61 0.04 3.61
N ALA A 74 -11.56 -0.51 4.38
CA ALA A 74 -11.32 -0.92 5.78
C ALA A 74 -10.22 -1.99 5.92
N THR A 75 -9.94 -2.75 4.86
CA THR A 75 -8.88 -3.77 4.80
C THR A 75 -7.49 -3.20 4.56
N HIS A 76 -7.39 -1.90 4.32
CA HIS A 76 -6.17 -1.21 3.94
C HIS A 76 -5.72 -0.24 5.02
N ARG A 77 -4.45 0.12 4.95
CA ARG A 77 -3.85 1.21 5.72
C ARG A 77 -3.11 2.12 4.78
N ALA A 78 -2.99 3.39 5.15
CA ALA A 78 -2.13 4.34 4.47
C ALA A 78 -1.05 4.81 5.44
N GLY A 79 0.16 4.97 4.93
CA GLY A 79 1.27 5.58 5.65
C GLY A 79 1.76 6.79 4.89
N THR A 80 2.23 7.80 5.61
CA THR A 80 2.65 9.07 5.02
C THR A 80 4.17 9.16 5.00
N ALA A 81 4.72 9.67 3.89
CA ALA A 81 6.09 10.18 3.85
C ALA A 81 6.09 11.58 3.25
N SER A 82 7.02 12.39 3.72
CA SER A 82 7.26 13.73 3.22
C SER A 82 8.75 13.91 2.90
N CYS A 83 9.05 14.49 1.75
CA CYS A 83 10.41 14.87 1.33
C CYS A 83 10.32 16.20 0.58
N ASP A 84 11.20 17.14 0.90
CA ASP A 84 11.30 18.45 0.23
C ASP A 84 9.96 19.20 0.10
N GLY A 85 9.13 19.11 1.15
CA GLY A 85 7.80 19.75 1.20
C GLY A 85 6.71 19.03 0.41
N SER A 86 7.03 17.97 -0.33
CA SER A 86 6.05 17.10 -0.99
C SER A 86 5.65 15.95 -0.08
N THR A 87 4.35 15.69 0.03
CA THR A 87 3.81 14.58 0.83
C THR A 87 3.17 13.55 -0.09
N TRP A 88 3.49 12.28 0.12
CA TRP A 88 2.83 11.17 -0.55
C TRP A 88 2.35 10.13 0.45
N TYR A 89 1.35 9.38 0.03
CA TYR A 89 0.72 8.35 0.83
C TYR A 89 0.94 6.99 0.20
N VAL A 90 1.39 6.03 0.99
CA VAL A 90 1.50 4.63 0.57
C VAL A 90 0.30 3.87 1.10
N VAL A 91 -0.56 3.41 0.20
CA VAL A 91 -1.72 2.58 0.52
C VAL A 91 -1.40 1.12 0.26
N GLN A 92 -1.53 0.28 1.28
CA GLN A 92 -1.40 -1.18 1.14
C GLN A 92 -2.45 -1.90 1.96
N ARG A 93 -2.73 -3.15 1.60
CA ARG A 93 -3.52 -4.03 2.46
C ARG A 93 -2.86 -4.13 3.84
N GLN A 94 -3.68 -4.11 4.89
CA GLN A 94 -3.18 -4.34 6.24
C GLN A 94 -2.50 -5.71 6.28
N PRO A 95 -1.26 -5.82 6.77
CA PRO A 95 -0.67 -7.12 7.04
C PRO A 95 -1.61 -7.88 7.97
N ALA A 96 -1.86 -9.16 7.68
CA ALA A 96 -2.54 -10.01 8.63
C ALA A 96 -1.75 -9.92 9.95
N MET A 97 -2.40 -9.55 11.05
CA MET A 97 -1.75 -9.61 12.36
C MET A 97 -1.34 -11.06 12.57
N VAL A 98 -0.04 -11.35 12.47
CA VAL A 98 0.51 -12.60 12.98
C VAL A 98 0.54 -12.43 14.49
N GLY A 99 -0.60 -12.68 15.12
CA GLY A 99 -0.66 -12.86 16.56
C GLY A 99 0.16 -14.10 16.94
N PRO A 100 0.76 -14.15 18.14
CA PRO A 100 1.56 -15.29 18.60
C PRO A 100 0.77 -16.61 18.78
N GLU A 101 -0.52 -16.66 18.44
CA GLU A 101 -1.42 -17.80 18.69
C GLU A 101 -1.62 -18.73 17.47
N ALA A 102 -0.84 -18.58 16.40
CA ALA A 102 -0.89 -19.51 15.26
C ALA A 102 0.08 -20.72 15.40
N ARG A 103 0.32 -21.16 16.63
CA ARG A 103 0.97 -22.45 16.94
C ARG A 103 0.28 -23.07 18.15
N GLN A 104 -0.69 -23.93 17.88
CA GLN A 104 -1.03 -25.11 18.68
C GLN A 104 -1.70 -26.13 17.77
#